data_AF-A0AAV9C8P4-F1
#
_entry.id   AF-A0AAV9C8P4-F1
#
_cell.length_a   1.000
_cell.length_b   1.000
_cell.length_c   1.000
_cell.angle_alpha   90.00
_cell.angle_beta   90.00
_cell.angle_gamma   90.00
#
_symmetry.space_group_name_H-M   'P 1'
#
loop_
_entity.id
_entity.type
_entity.pdbx_description
1 polymer ?
#
loop_
_entity_poly.entity_id
_entity_poly.type
_entity_poly.pdbx_seq_one_letter_code
_entity_poly.pdbx_strand_id
1 'polypeptide(L)'
;MALTLPSLLPTSSAASSPSLPPHRTLFTGPSTLSLNRSCRRRRSGPRASVAVDSPAEAGGRGGSSSGELLLEVRGLSAVIAESKKEVLRSVDLTVHQGEIHAIMGRNGSGKSTFSKVLAGHPQYEVTGGVVTFKGQNLLDMDPEERSHAGLFTSFQDPVEIPDPKLAMLNMEKGFLDGHVNGASGGQKKRSEILQLAVLGADLCILDEIDSGLDVDALQDVAKAINGLLTPDNSILMITHYRRLLDYIKPAYVHIMEDGRIIKTGDASLAKQLEEGGFKAVSAT
;
A
#
# COMPACT_ATOMS: atom_id res chain seq x y z
N MET A 1 5.36 53.79 50.18
CA MET A 1 5.00 54.93 49.30
C MET A 1 5.70 54.72 47.97
N ALA A 2 4.98 54.19 46.99
CA ALA A 2 5.44 54.09 45.60
C ALA A 2 4.37 54.77 44.73
N LEU A 3 4.82 55.69 43.90
CA LEU A 3 4.01 56.63 43.14
C LEU A 3 3.34 55.97 41.94
N THR A 4 2.11 56.42 41.70
CA THR A 4 1.17 56.10 40.63
C THR A 4 1.66 56.55 39.24
N LEU A 5 1.45 55.71 38.22
CA LEU A 5 1.51 56.05 36.79
C LEU A 5 0.10 55.94 36.17
N PRO A 6 -0.34 56.86 35.29
CA PRO A 6 -1.63 56.77 34.62
C PRO A 6 -1.56 56.38 33.12
N SER A 7 -2.61 55.64 32.72
CA SER A 7 -3.38 55.66 31.46
C SER A 7 -2.70 55.48 30.09
N LEU A 8 -3.22 54.55 29.28
CA LEU A 8 -4.12 54.83 28.15
C LEU A 8 -4.43 53.56 27.34
N LEU A 9 -5.72 53.32 27.09
CA LEU A 9 -6.25 52.34 26.14
C LEU A 9 -5.96 52.78 24.68
N PRO A 10 -6.08 51.85 23.73
CA PRO A 10 -7.06 52.13 22.68
C PRO A 10 -7.99 50.95 22.36
N THR A 11 -9.21 51.35 22.00
CA THR A 11 -10.27 50.58 21.37
C THR A 11 -9.97 50.34 19.88
N SER A 12 -10.36 49.17 19.35
CA SER A 12 -10.47 48.88 17.91
C SER A 12 -11.42 47.69 17.76
N SER A 13 -12.69 47.92 17.40
CA SER A 13 -13.22 48.05 16.03
C SER A 13 -13.67 46.70 15.46
N ALA A 14 -14.95 46.43 15.64
CA ALA A 14 -15.70 45.42 14.89
C ALA A 14 -15.94 45.91 13.45
N ALA A 15 -15.55 45.12 12.45
CA ALA A 15 -15.91 45.28 11.05
C ALA A 15 -15.97 43.86 10.44
N SER A 16 -17.16 43.33 10.21
CA SER A 16 -17.91 43.37 8.94
C SER A 16 -17.64 42.13 8.07
N SER A 17 -18.48 41.11 8.28
CA SER A 17 -18.67 39.97 7.38
C SER A 17 -19.39 40.42 6.10
N PRO A 18 -18.93 40.03 4.89
CA PRO A 18 -19.71 40.25 3.68
C PRO A 18 -20.76 39.15 3.50
N SER A 19 -21.99 39.60 3.29
CA SER A 19 -23.19 38.84 2.96
C SER A 19 -23.12 38.16 1.58
N LEU A 20 -23.44 36.86 1.53
CA LEU A 20 -23.76 36.11 0.31
C LEU A 20 -25.19 36.46 -0.18
N PRO A 21 -25.42 36.68 -1.49
CA PRO A 21 -26.77 36.80 -2.04
C PRO A 21 -27.36 35.43 -2.44
N PRO A 22 -28.70 35.32 -2.56
CA PRO A 22 -29.43 34.05 -2.54
C PRO A 22 -29.68 33.42 -3.92
N HIS A 23 -29.95 32.11 -3.84
CA HIS A 23 -30.56 31.18 -4.81
C HIS A 23 -31.11 31.70 -6.14
N ARG A 24 -30.77 30.99 -7.22
CA ARG A 24 -31.67 30.81 -8.36
C ARG A 24 -31.62 29.39 -8.91
N THR A 25 -32.68 28.64 -8.59
CA THR A 25 -33.08 27.39 -9.22
C THR A 25 -33.61 27.67 -10.64
N LEU A 26 -33.17 26.89 -11.62
CA LEU A 26 -33.94 26.64 -12.84
C LEU A 26 -33.83 25.16 -13.23
N PHE A 27 -34.99 24.53 -13.20
CA PHE A 27 -35.28 23.14 -13.52
C PHE A 27 -36.14 23.15 -14.79
N THR A 28 -35.71 22.49 -15.86
CA THR A 28 -36.48 22.00 -17.02
C THR A 28 -35.46 21.26 -17.90
N GLY A 29 -35.58 20.04 -18.41
CA GLY A 29 -36.58 18.99 -18.51
C GLY A 29 -35.99 17.91 -19.46
N PRO A 30 -36.52 16.68 -19.53
CA PRO A 30 -35.84 15.53 -20.12
C PRO A 30 -36.16 15.33 -21.61
N SER A 31 -35.32 14.60 -22.34
CA SER A 31 -35.73 13.91 -23.56
C SER A 31 -34.98 12.59 -23.72
N THR A 32 -35.76 11.51 -23.65
CA THR A 32 -35.40 10.13 -23.97
C THR A 32 -35.88 9.76 -25.37
N LEU A 33 -35.26 8.71 -25.93
CA LEU A 33 -35.76 7.76 -26.94
C LEU A 33 -35.76 8.14 -28.44
N SER A 34 -35.04 7.33 -29.24
CA SER A 34 -35.60 6.39 -30.25
C SER A 34 -34.49 5.93 -31.22
N LEU A 35 -34.00 4.69 -31.16
CA LEU A 35 -34.39 3.52 -31.98
C LEU A 35 -34.29 3.66 -33.53
N ASN A 36 -33.15 3.17 -34.05
CA ASN A 36 -33.00 1.94 -34.87
C ASN A 36 -33.48 1.86 -36.35
N ARG A 37 -32.67 1.09 -37.12
CA ARG A 37 -32.88 0.44 -38.45
C ARG A 37 -32.67 1.35 -39.68
N SER A 38 -32.05 0.95 -40.79
CA SER A 38 -31.87 -0.39 -41.40
C SER A 38 -30.79 -0.33 -42.52
N CYS A 39 -29.96 -1.37 -42.70
CA CYS A 39 -30.02 -2.37 -43.78
C CYS A 39 -29.23 -2.05 -45.08
N ARG A 40 -28.17 -2.84 -45.36
CA ARG A 40 -28.06 -3.56 -46.65
C ARG A 40 -27.03 -4.69 -46.66
N ARG A 41 -27.52 -5.87 -47.04
CA ARG A 41 -26.82 -7.11 -47.41
C ARG A 41 -26.05 -6.98 -48.74
N ARG A 42 -24.97 -7.77 -48.90
CA ARG A 42 -24.59 -8.60 -50.09
C ARG A 42 -23.37 -9.47 -49.68
N ARG A 43 -23.49 -10.78 -49.43
CA ARG A 43 -23.48 -11.98 -50.31
C ARG A 43 -22.18 -12.25 -51.12
N SER A 44 -21.43 -13.26 -50.63
CA SER A 44 -20.94 -14.51 -51.27
C SER A 44 -19.74 -14.60 -52.24
N GLY A 45 -18.61 -15.17 -51.74
CA GLY A 45 -17.76 -16.27 -52.30
C GLY A 45 -16.71 -15.97 -53.40
N PRO A 46 -15.74 -16.88 -53.73
CA PRO A 46 -15.37 -18.18 -53.12
C PRO A 46 -13.83 -18.49 -52.94
N ARG A 47 -13.55 -19.55 -52.14
CA ARG A 47 -12.47 -20.60 -52.12
C ARG A 47 -10.97 -20.31 -52.43
N ALA A 48 -10.11 -20.67 -51.47
CA ALA A 48 -8.89 -21.51 -51.56
C ALA A 48 -8.26 -21.60 -50.14
N SER A 49 -7.51 -22.58 -49.65
CA SER A 49 -7.23 -24.00 -49.92
C SER A 49 -6.40 -24.48 -48.71
N VAL A 50 -6.71 -25.67 -48.22
CA VAL A 50 -6.00 -26.56 -47.28
C VAL A 50 -4.56 -26.17 -46.88
N ALA A 51 -4.32 -26.08 -45.58
CA ALA A 51 -3.10 -26.61 -44.95
C ALA A 51 -3.49 -27.22 -43.60
N VAL A 52 -3.27 -28.52 -43.50
CA VAL A 52 -3.34 -29.31 -42.27
C VAL A 52 -1.97 -29.13 -41.61
N ASP A 53 -1.94 -28.61 -40.38
CA ASP A 53 -0.89 -29.01 -39.47
C ASP A 53 -1.32 -28.86 -38.01
N SER A 54 -1.33 -30.02 -37.36
CA SER A 54 -0.97 -30.32 -35.97
C SER A 54 -1.63 -29.56 -34.79
N PRO A 55 -2.14 -30.30 -33.77
CA PRO A 55 -2.78 -29.70 -32.61
C PRO A 55 -1.70 -28.98 -31.79
N ALA A 56 -1.80 -27.65 -31.71
CA ALA A 56 -1.04 -26.88 -30.76
C ALA A 56 -1.37 -27.40 -29.36
N GLU A 57 -0.31 -27.81 -28.67
CA GLU A 57 -0.34 -28.56 -27.43
C GLU A 57 -1.24 -27.90 -26.39
N ALA A 58 -2.19 -28.70 -25.90
CA ALA A 58 -2.78 -28.50 -24.60
C ALA A 58 -1.65 -28.64 -23.56
N GLY A 59 -1.00 -27.51 -23.26
CA GLY A 59 -0.04 -27.39 -22.17
C GLY A 59 -0.70 -27.85 -20.89
N GLY A 60 -0.23 -28.99 -20.39
CA GLY A 60 -0.74 -29.65 -19.21
C GLY A 60 -0.79 -28.68 -18.03
N ARG A 61 -1.94 -28.68 -17.34
CA ARG A 61 -2.06 -28.24 -15.97
C ARG A 61 -1.20 -29.15 -15.10
N GLY A 62 0.10 -28.86 -15.05
CA GLY A 62 0.98 -29.33 -13.99
C GLY A 62 0.70 -28.49 -12.76
N GLY A 63 -0.07 -29.03 -11.82
CA GLY A 63 -0.23 -28.42 -10.51
C GLY A 63 1.09 -28.40 -9.77
N SER A 64 1.67 -27.20 -9.63
CA SER A 64 2.52 -26.85 -8.49
C SER A 64 1.77 -25.79 -7.70
N SER A 65 1.52 -26.06 -6.42
CA SER A 65 0.79 -25.22 -5.49
C SER A 65 1.59 -23.96 -5.08
N SER A 66 1.88 -23.11 -6.05
CA SER A 66 2.52 -21.81 -5.86
C SER A 66 1.66 -20.79 -6.60
N GLY A 67 1.24 -19.71 -5.93
CA GLY A 67 0.40 -18.67 -6.51
C GLY A 67 1.04 -18.05 -7.76
N GLU A 68 0.26 -17.29 -8.54
CA GLU A 68 0.81 -16.56 -9.68
C GLU A 68 1.84 -15.52 -9.21
N LEU A 69 2.93 -15.34 -9.97
CA LEU A 69 3.97 -14.36 -9.66
C LEU A 69 3.38 -12.94 -9.68
N LEU A 70 3.40 -12.27 -8.53
CA LEU A 70 2.79 -10.95 -8.36
C LEU A 70 3.84 -9.82 -8.44
N LEU A 71 4.90 -9.92 -7.63
CA LEU A 71 6.01 -8.98 -7.60
C LEU A 71 7.33 -9.72 -7.71
N GLU A 72 8.20 -9.24 -8.60
CA GLU A 72 9.57 -9.70 -8.73
C GLU A 72 10.54 -8.52 -8.72
N VAL A 73 11.46 -8.53 -7.78
CA VAL A 73 12.55 -7.57 -7.64
C VAL A 73 13.85 -8.32 -7.92
N ARG A 74 14.63 -7.84 -8.89
CA ARG A 74 15.94 -8.40 -9.24
C ARG A 74 17.02 -7.33 -9.20
N GLY A 75 17.99 -7.48 -8.32
CA GLY A 75 19.18 -6.62 -8.23
C GLY A 75 18.89 -5.15 -7.95
N LEU A 76 17.78 -4.82 -7.27
CA LEU A 76 17.36 -3.44 -7.04
C LEU A 76 18.38 -2.67 -6.20
N SER A 77 18.86 -1.56 -6.74
CA SER A 77 19.82 -0.67 -6.10
C SER A 77 19.31 0.76 -6.14
N ALA A 78 19.49 1.51 -5.06
CA ALA A 78 18.96 2.86 -4.95
C ALA A 78 19.77 3.74 -4.01
N VAL A 79 19.78 5.04 -4.32
CA VAL A 79 20.46 6.09 -3.56
C VAL A 79 19.44 7.12 -3.06
N ILE A 80 19.80 7.88 -2.03
CA ILE A 80 19.08 9.10 -1.68
C ILE A 80 19.38 10.15 -2.75
N ALA A 81 18.34 10.74 -3.35
CA ALA A 81 18.46 11.61 -4.52
C ALA A 81 19.37 12.83 -4.26
N GLU A 82 19.26 13.43 -3.07
CA GLU A 82 20.02 14.63 -2.67
C GLU A 82 21.49 14.34 -2.35
N SER A 83 21.75 13.31 -1.54
CA SER A 83 23.11 13.02 -1.03
C SER A 83 23.89 12.03 -1.90
N LYS A 84 23.21 11.35 -2.83
CA LYS A 84 23.74 10.20 -3.60
C LYS A 84 24.26 9.06 -2.72
N LYS A 85 23.93 9.05 -1.42
CA LYS A 85 24.28 7.96 -0.52
C LYS A 85 23.48 6.71 -0.91
N GLU A 86 24.19 5.63 -1.19
CA GLU A 86 23.61 4.32 -1.47
C GLU A 86 22.92 3.75 -0.22
N VAL A 87 21.70 3.24 -0.41
CA VAL A 87 20.87 2.65 0.66
C VAL A 87 20.43 1.24 0.33
N LEU A 88 20.06 0.96 -0.93
CA LEU A 88 19.72 -0.39 -1.40
C LEU A 88 20.84 -0.91 -2.29
N ARG A 89 21.21 -2.18 -2.12
CA ARG A 89 22.39 -2.78 -2.73
C ARG A 89 22.10 -4.15 -3.35
N SER A 90 21.51 -4.18 -4.54
CA SER A 90 21.13 -5.42 -5.21
C SER A 90 20.17 -6.28 -4.39
N VAL A 91 19.00 -5.71 -4.06
CA VAL A 91 17.93 -6.43 -3.36
C VAL A 91 17.20 -7.34 -4.35
N ASP A 92 17.02 -8.61 -3.98
CA ASP A 92 16.21 -9.59 -4.68
C ASP A 92 15.03 -10.01 -3.79
N LEU A 93 13.81 -10.01 -4.33
CA LEU A 93 12.60 -10.41 -3.62
C LEU A 93 11.56 -10.92 -4.62
N THR A 94 10.88 -12.00 -4.28
CA THR A 94 9.79 -12.56 -5.08
C THR A 94 8.58 -12.74 -4.18
N VAL A 95 7.41 -12.31 -4.65
CA VAL A 95 6.12 -12.44 -3.95
C VAL A 95 5.11 -13.00 -4.94
N HIS A 96 4.42 -14.07 -4.57
CA HIS A 96 3.29 -14.61 -5.33
C HIS A 96 1.97 -14.14 -4.71
N GLN A 97 0.89 -14.24 -5.49
CA GLN A 97 -0.47 -13.97 -5.03
C GLN A 97 -0.83 -14.85 -3.82
N GLY A 98 -1.51 -14.26 -2.83
CA GLY A 98 -1.93 -14.95 -1.61
C GLY A 98 -0.83 -15.11 -0.56
N GLU A 99 0.40 -14.69 -0.84
CA GLU A 99 1.52 -14.81 0.10
C GLU A 99 1.63 -13.58 1.02
N ILE A 100 1.92 -13.85 2.30
CA ILE A 100 2.30 -12.82 3.26
C ILE A 100 3.80 -12.92 3.48
N HIS A 101 4.50 -11.82 3.27
CA HIS A 101 5.94 -11.70 3.47
C HIS A 101 6.20 -10.71 4.60
N ALA A 102 7.24 -10.97 5.39
CA ALA A 102 7.73 -10.04 6.41
C ALA A 102 9.20 -9.70 6.13
N ILE A 103 9.54 -8.41 6.09
CA ILE A 103 10.92 -7.92 6.07
C ILE A 103 11.27 -7.41 7.46
N MET A 104 12.29 -8.00 8.06
CA MET A 104 12.86 -7.63 9.36
C MET A 104 14.31 -7.19 9.20
N GLY A 105 14.85 -6.41 10.14
CA GLY A 105 16.20 -5.87 10.00
C GLY A 105 16.49 -4.74 10.98
N ARG A 106 17.77 -4.39 11.19
CA ARG A 106 18.14 -3.28 12.09
C ARG A 106 17.62 -1.95 11.57
N ASN A 107 17.54 -0.95 12.45
CA ASN A 107 17.22 0.42 12.02
C ASN A 107 18.30 0.89 11.03
N GLY A 108 17.86 1.52 9.94
CA GLY A 108 18.76 1.95 8.87
C GLY A 108 19.21 0.85 7.90
N SER A 109 18.70 -0.39 8.01
CA SER A 109 19.07 -1.47 7.06
C SER A 109 18.48 -1.32 5.66
N GLY A 110 17.57 -0.36 5.45
CA GLY A 110 16.97 -0.06 4.14
C GLY A 110 15.53 -0.51 3.95
N LYS A 111 14.85 -1.07 4.97
CA LYS A 111 13.48 -1.63 4.83
C LYS A 111 12.43 -0.60 4.39
N SER A 112 12.28 0.49 5.12
CA SER A 112 11.34 1.55 4.73
C SER A 112 11.80 2.28 3.46
N THR A 113 13.10 2.31 3.18
CA THR A 113 13.60 2.78 1.87
C THR A 113 13.16 1.86 0.73
N PHE A 114 13.19 0.54 0.93
CA PHE A 114 12.71 -0.43 -0.06
C PHE A 114 11.22 -0.22 -0.36
N SER A 115 10.38 -0.11 0.67
CA SER A 115 8.96 0.25 0.52
C SER A 115 8.77 1.56 -0.27
N LYS A 116 9.47 2.63 0.14
CA LYS A 116 9.37 3.95 -0.51
C LYS A 116 9.85 3.94 -1.97
N VAL A 117 10.86 3.14 -2.31
CA VAL A 117 11.31 2.97 -3.69
C VAL A 117 10.25 2.25 -4.54
N LEU A 118 9.62 1.19 -4.01
CA LEU A 118 8.51 0.51 -4.69
C LEU A 118 7.31 1.44 -4.90
N ALA A 119 7.00 2.29 -3.92
CA ALA A 119 5.96 3.31 -4.01
C ALA A 119 6.31 4.48 -4.96
N GLY A 120 7.55 4.59 -5.42
CA GLY A 120 7.99 5.67 -6.32
C GLY A 120 8.24 7.00 -5.61
N HIS A 121 8.68 6.97 -4.35
CA HIS A 121 8.91 8.17 -3.55
C HIS A 121 10.09 9.00 -4.09
N PRO A 122 9.92 10.33 -4.32
CA PRO A 122 10.88 11.17 -5.05
C PRO A 122 12.21 11.42 -4.30
N GLN A 123 12.29 11.10 -3.01
CA GLN A 123 13.55 11.20 -2.25
C GLN A 123 14.60 10.17 -2.67
N TYR A 124 14.23 9.16 -3.45
CA TYR A 124 15.12 8.07 -3.84
C TYR A 124 15.25 8.00 -5.36
N GLU A 125 16.43 7.61 -5.80
CA GLU A 125 16.75 7.38 -7.21
C GLU A 125 17.21 5.93 -7.37
N VAL A 126 16.58 5.20 -8.28
CA VAL A 126 16.97 3.83 -8.60
C VAL A 126 18.18 3.87 -9.52
N THR A 127 19.27 3.20 -9.10
CA THR A 127 20.54 3.17 -9.83
C THR A 127 20.77 1.86 -10.57
N GLY A 128 19.95 0.83 -10.30
CA GLY A 128 20.04 -0.45 -10.99
C GLY A 128 18.99 -1.46 -10.54
N GLY A 129 18.91 -2.55 -11.28
CA GLY A 129 17.94 -3.63 -11.09
C GLY A 129 16.65 -3.43 -11.88
N VAL A 130 15.75 -4.41 -11.75
CA VAL A 130 14.44 -4.43 -12.41
C VAL A 130 13.40 -4.82 -11.39
N VAL A 131 12.22 -4.19 -11.46
CA VAL A 131 11.07 -4.55 -10.65
C VAL A 131 9.89 -4.80 -11.56
N THR A 132 9.34 -6.01 -11.52
CA THR A 132 8.16 -6.41 -12.30
C THR A 132 6.99 -6.60 -11.35
N PHE A 133 5.86 -5.96 -11.64
CA PHE A 133 4.60 -6.12 -10.92
C PHE A 133 3.51 -6.51 -11.92
N LYS A 134 2.87 -7.67 -11.71
CA LYS A 134 1.85 -8.23 -12.63
C LYS A 134 2.34 -8.29 -14.09
N GLY A 135 3.61 -8.66 -14.27
CA GLY A 135 4.27 -8.77 -15.58
C GLY A 135 4.70 -7.45 -16.23
N GLN A 136 4.49 -6.30 -15.58
CA GLN A 136 4.87 -4.98 -16.10
C GLN A 136 6.02 -4.38 -15.29
N ASN A 137 6.92 -3.63 -15.94
CA ASN A 137 8.02 -2.96 -15.24
C ASN A 137 7.46 -1.84 -14.35
N LEU A 138 7.55 -2.01 -13.03
CA LEU A 138 7.05 -1.07 -12.04
C LEU A 138 7.83 0.25 -12.06
N LEU A 139 9.12 0.21 -12.42
CA LEU A 139 9.99 1.39 -12.38
C LEU A 139 9.69 2.39 -13.50
N ASP A 140 9.04 1.95 -14.58
CA ASP A 140 8.61 2.80 -15.69
C ASP A 140 7.27 3.50 -15.42
N MET A 141 6.58 3.10 -14.34
CA MET A 141 5.29 3.65 -13.94
C MET A 141 5.45 4.81 -12.97
N ASP A 142 4.64 5.84 -13.15
CA ASP A 142 4.48 6.90 -12.16
C ASP A 142 3.79 6.38 -10.89
N PRO A 143 3.98 7.00 -9.71
CA PRO A 143 3.39 6.53 -8.45
C PRO A 143 1.87 6.31 -8.50
N GLU A 144 1.15 7.16 -9.23
CA GLU A 144 -0.30 7.04 -9.41
C GLU A 144 -0.67 5.81 -10.26
N GLU A 145 0.11 5.50 -11.30
CA GLU A 145 -0.08 4.32 -12.14
C GLU A 145 0.19 3.03 -11.35
N ARG A 146 1.21 3.03 -10.48
CA ARG A 146 1.50 1.90 -9.57
C ARG A 146 0.31 1.62 -8.65
N SER A 147 -0.30 2.69 -8.11
CA SER A 147 -1.50 2.58 -7.27
C SER A 147 -2.68 2.00 -8.04
N HIS A 148 -2.96 2.51 -9.24
CA HIS A 148 -4.02 1.99 -10.10
C HIS A 148 -3.77 0.55 -10.59
N ALA A 149 -2.51 0.13 -10.70
CA ALA A 149 -2.14 -1.24 -11.04
C ALA A 149 -2.40 -2.23 -9.89
N GLY A 150 -2.64 -1.74 -8.67
CA GLY A 150 -2.94 -2.53 -7.49
C GLY A 150 -1.82 -2.59 -6.44
N LEU A 151 -0.79 -1.74 -6.52
CA LEU A 151 0.25 -1.62 -5.50
C LEU A 151 -0.11 -0.52 -4.49
N PHE A 152 -0.25 -0.88 -3.23
CA PHE A 152 -0.56 0.06 -2.16
C PHE A 152 0.54 0.06 -1.09
N THR A 153 0.80 1.22 -0.49
CA THR A 153 1.73 1.37 0.63
C THR A 153 1.07 2.17 1.74
N SER A 154 1.13 1.67 2.98
CA SER A 154 0.65 2.38 4.15
C SER A 154 1.45 3.66 4.39
N PHE A 155 0.79 4.77 4.71
CA PHE A 155 1.47 6.00 5.09
C PHE A 155 1.99 5.88 6.54
N GLN A 156 3.29 6.12 6.75
CA GLN A 156 3.89 6.16 8.10
C GLN A 156 3.42 7.39 8.90
N ASP A 157 3.10 8.49 8.21
CA ASP A 157 2.55 9.72 8.79
C ASP A 157 1.13 9.97 8.26
N PRO A 158 0.16 10.36 9.11
CA PRO A 158 -1.18 10.69 8.65
C PRO A 158 -1.10 11.84 7.64
N VAL A 159 -1.49 11.58 6.40
CA VAL A 159 -1.85 12.65 5.48
C VAL A 159 -3.21 13.18 5.96
N GLU A 160 -3.30 14.46 6.29
CA GLU A 160 -4.60 15.11 6.50
C GLU A 160 -5.38 15.05 5.18
N ILE A 161 -6.27 14.06 5.04
CA ILE A 161 -7.16 13.97 3.89
C ILE A 161 -8.31 14.96 4.13
N PRO A 162 -8.52 15.95 3.25
CA PRO A 162 -9.70 16.81 3.35
C PRO A 162 -10.98 15.96 3.32
N ASP A 163 -11.89 16.25 4.25
CA ASP A 163 -13.13 15.51 4.56
C ASP A 163 -14.01 15.03 3.39
N PRO A 164 -14.12 15.66 2.20
CA PRO A 164 -15.09 15.20 1.20
C PRO A 164 -14.87 13.78 0.65
N LYS A 165 -13.65 13.22 0.70
CA LYS A 165 -13.39 11.83 0.26
C LYS A 165 -13.62 10.79 1.36
N LEU A 166 -13.53 11.17 2.64
CA LEU A 166 -13.81 10.30 3.78
C LEU A 166 -15.28 9.85 3.81
N ALA A 167 -16.20 10.67 3.26
CA ALA A 167 -17.62 10.34 3.19
C ALA A 167 -17.94 9.10 2.34
N MET A 168 -17.10 8.75 1.36
CA MET A 168 -17.30 7.55 0.53
C MET A 168 -16.81 6.25 1.19
N LEU A 169 -15.98 6.35 2.23
CA LEU A 169 -15.43 5.21 2.97
C LEU A 169 -16.26 4.83 4.22
N ASN A 170 -17.41 5.49 4.43
CA ASN A 170 -18.39 5.15 5.46
C ASN A 170 -19.22 3.90 5.08
N MET A 171 -18.57 2.76 4.86
CA MET A 171 -19.26 1.47 4.85
C MET A 171 -19.29 0.86 6.27
N GLU A 172 -20.53 0.61 6.70
CA GLU A 172 -21.03 -0.08 7.89
C GLU A 172 -20.65 0.44 9.30
N LYS A 173 -21.61 1.20 9.84
CA LYS A 173 -21.84 1.41 11.27
C LYS A 173 -22.17 0.07 11.96
N GLY A 174 -21.13 -0.68 12.32
CA GLY A 174 -21.26 -1.92 13.10
C GLY A 174 -19.95 -2.44 13.68
N PHE A 175 -18.80 -1.96 13.18
CA PHE A 175 -17.49 -2.47 13.58
C PHE A 175 -16.81 -1.64 14.70
N LEU A 176 -17.43 -0.53 15.15
CA LEU A 176 -16.75 0.57 15.87
C LEU A 176 -17.33 0.93 17.26
N ASP A 177 -18.03 0.03 17.94
CA ASP A 177 -18.61 0.34 19.27
C ASP A 177 -17.68 0.02 20.47
N GLY A 178 -16.40 -0.24 20.22
CA GLY A 178 -15.36 -0.31 21.24
C GLY A 178 -14.97 1.08 21.73
N HIS A 179 -15.37 1.44 22.96
CA HIS A 179 -15.08 2.68 23.68
C HIS A 179 -13.66 3.24 23.42
N VAL A 180 -13.56 4.44 22.84
CA VAL A 180 -12.35 5.28 22.92
C VAL A 180 -12.74 6.70 23.31
N ASN A 181 -12.55 7.01 24.59
CA ASN A 181 -12.60 8.36 25.14
C ASN A 181 -11.37 9.13 24.64
N GLY A 182 -11.53 9.99 23.62
CA GLY A 182 -10.49 10.90 23.15
C GLY A 182 -10.39 10.97 21.63
N ALA A 183 -10.88 12.06 21.06
CA ALA A 183 -11.03 12.28 19.63
C ALA A 183 -9.72 12.46 18.83
N SER A 184 -8.53 12.18 19.38
CA SER A 184 -7.24 12.40 18.68
C SER A 184 -6.46 11.12 18.38
N GLY A 185 -6.43 10.13 19.29
CA GLY A 185 -5.78 8.83 19.03
C GLY A 185 -6.68 7.81 18.35
N GLY A 186 -7.97 7.81 18.71
CA GLY A 186 -8.94 6.88 18.16
C GLY A 186 -9.26 7.13 16.68
N GLN A 187 -9.17 8.38 16.20
CA GLN A 187 -9.38 8.69 14.78
C GLN A 187 -8.17 8.33 13.91
N LYS A 188 -6.93 8.54 14.40
CA LYS A 188 -5.70 8.12 13.70
C LYS A 188 -5.65 6.61 13.50
N LYS A 189 -5.94 5.86 14.56
CA LYS A 189 -6.03 4.40 14.53
C LYS A 189 -7.18 3.88 13.65
N ARG A 190 -8.30 4.61 13.62
CA ARG A 190 -9.41 4.36 12.68
C ARG A 190 -9.01 4.64 11.23
N SER A 191 -8.29 5.71 10.95
CA SER A 191 -7.78 6.00 9.59
C SER A 191 -6.73 5.01 9.14
N GLU A 192 -5.92 4.46 10.05
CA GLU A 192 -4.93 3.39 9.78
C GLU A 192 -5.63 2.04 9.53
N ILE A 193 -6.62 1.65 10.34
CA ILE A 193 -7.43 0.43 10.11
C ILE A 193 -8.29 0.56 8.84
N LEU A 194 -8.82 1.75 8.56
CA LEU A 194 -9.55 2.03 7.33
C LEU A 194 -8.63 1.99 6.10
N GLN A 195 -7.38 2.47 6.20
CA GLN A 195 -6.35 2.31 5.16
C GLN A 195 -5.90 0.85 4.99
N LEU A 196 -5.93 0.04 6.05
CA LEU A 196 -5.73 -1.40 5.95
C LEU A 196 -6.89 -2.06 5.18
N ALA A 197 -8.14 -1.63 5.44
CA ALA A 197 -9.35 -2.09 4.73
C ALA A 197 -9.49 -1.58 3.28
N VAL A 198 -8.62 -0.67 2.83
CA VAL A 198 -8.78 0.12 1.61
C VAL A 198 -8.42 -0.68 0.34
N LEU A 199 -9.46 -0.85 -0.50
CA LEU A 199 -9.44 -0.76 -1.97
C LEU A 199 -8.95 -1.94 -2.84
N GLY A 200 -9.07 -3.19 -2.41
CA GLY A 200 -8.90 -4.33 -3.32
C GLY A 200 -7.54 -4.33 -4.05
N ALA A 201 -6.50 -3.80 -3.40
CA ALA A 201 -5.14 -3.84 -3.90
C ALA A 201 -4.65 -5.28 -4.00
N ASP A 202 -3.91 -5.59 -5.06
CA ASP A 202 -3.32 -6.91 -5.23
C ASP A 202 -2.09 -7.08 -4.32
N LEU A 203 -1.31 -6.02 -4.09
CA LEU A 203 -0.18 -6.01 -3.16
C LEU A 203 -0.27 -4.83 -2.19
N CYS A 204 -0.29 -5.15 -0.89
CA CYS A 204 -0.28 -4.16 0.18
C CYS A 204 1.05 -4.17 0.95
N ILE A 205 1.75 -3.04 0.97
CA ILE A 205 2.99 -2.86 1.73
C ILE A 205 2.67 -2.14 3.05
N LEU A 206 2.95 -2.80 4.17
CA LEU A 206 2.66 -2.32 5.52
C LEU A 206 3.96 -1.99 6.24
N ASP A 207 4.32 -0.70 6.31
CA ASP A 207 5.61 -0.23 6.81
C ASP A 207 5.50 0.33 8.23
N GLU A 208 6.00 -0.41 9.22
CA GLU A 208 6.04 -0.04 10.65
C GLU A 208 4.67 0.30 11.27
N ILE A 209 3.59 -0.36 10.81
CA ILE A 209 2.21 -0.17 11.31
C ILE A 209 2.00 -0.58 12.78
N ASP A 210 2.98 -1.26 13.36
CA ASP A 210 3.04 -1.71 14.75
C ASP A 210 3.62 -0.68 15.71
N SER A 211 4.26 0.37 15.19
CA SER A 211 4.94 1.38 16.00
C SER A 211 3.94 2.18 16.85
N GLY A 212 4.16 2.23 18.15
CA GLY A 212 3.33 2.99 19.09
C GLY A 212 1.98 2.36 19.44
N LEU A 213 1.74 1.11 19.05
CA LEU A 213 0.52 0.38 19.40
C LEU A 213 0.65 -0.39 20.72
N ASP A 214 -0.39 -0.35 21.55
CA ASP A 214 -0.54 -1.25 22.69
C ASP A 214 -0.89 -2.68 22.25
N VAL A 215 -0.99 -3.62 23.20
CA VAL A 215 -1.21 -5.04 22.87
C VAL A 215 -2.59 -5.28 22.25
N ASP A 216 -3.63 -4.60 22.75
CA ASP A 216 -5.00 -4.77 22.27
C ASP A 216 -5.16 -4.16 20.87
N ALA A 217 -4.56 -2.99 20.66
CA ALA A 217 -4.39 -2.34 19.37
C ALA A 217 -3.81 -3.25 18.29
N LEU A 218 -2.71 -3.91 18.64
CA LEU A 218 -1.98 -4.77 17.74
C LEU A 218 -2.84 -5.98 17.33
N GLN A 219 -3.62 -6.52 18.28
CA GLN A 219 -4.56 -7.60 18.00
C GLN A 219 -5.69 -7.15 17.07
N ASP A 220 -6.25 -5.97 17.27
CA ASP A 220 -7.32 -5.46 16.42
C ASP A 220 -6.83 -5.17 14.99
N VAL A 221 -5.62 -4.60 14.85
CA VAL A 221 -4.95 -4.42 13.55
C VAL A 221 -4.70 -5.76 12.87
N ALA A 222 -4.19 -6.75 13.60
CA ALA A 222 -3.96 -8.08 13.06
C ALA A 222 -5.26 -8.79 12.65
N LYS A 223 -6.34 -8.67 13.44
CA LYS A 223 -7.66 -9.19 13.08
C LYS A 223 -8.20 -8.53 11.80
N ALA A 224 -8.05 -7.20 11.68
CA ALA A 224 -8.45 -6.48 10.49
C ALA A 224 -7.68 -6.97 9.26
N ILE A 225 -6.34 -7.05 9.33
CA ILE A 225 -5.50 -7.55 8.25
C ILE A 225 -5.89 -8.98 7.85
N ASN A 226 -6.02 -9.88 8.83
CA ASN A 226 -6.38 -11.28 8.56
C ASN A 226 -7.78 -11.41 7.93
N GLY A 227 -8.72 -10.51 8.25
CA GLY A 227 -10.05 -10.48 7.66
C GLY A 227 -10.10 -9.96 6.23
N LEU A 228 -9.04 -9.29 5.77
CA LEU A 228 -8.93 -8.70 4.42
C LEU A 228 -8.13 -9.57 3.46
N LEU A 229 -7.47 -10.61 3.95
CA LEU A 229 -6.73 -11.56 3.14
C LEU A 229 -7.69 -12.35 2.25
N THR A 230 -7.37 -12.37 0.96
CA THR A 230 -7.98 -13.22 -0.05
C THR A 230 -6.88 -14.09 -0.69
N PRO A 231 -7.24 -15.13 -1.45
CA PRO A 231 -6.24 -15.90 -2.20
C PRO A 231 -5.51 -15.08 -3.28
N ASP A 232 -6.06 -13.93 -3.65
CA ASP A 232 -5.60 -13.12 -4.79
C ASP A 232 -4.74 -11.93 -4.37
N ASN A 233 -4.86 -11.48 -3.11
CA ASN A 233 -4.05 -10.38 -2.59
C ASN A 233 -2.87 -10.88 -1.74
N SER A 234 -1.81 -10.08 -1.73
CA SER A 234 -0.58 -10.37 -1.00
C SER A 234 -0.21 -9.20 -0.10
N ILE A 235 0.52 -9.50 0.97
CA ILE A 235 0.96 -8.48 1.93
C ILE A 235 2.47 -8.56 2.09
N LEU A 236 3.13 -7.41 1.96
CA LEU A 236 4.52 -7.23 2.34
C LEU A 236 4.60 -6.37 3.61
N MET A 237 4.82 -7.01 4.74
CA MET A 237 4.98 -6.35 6.02
C MET A 237 6.44 -5.96 6.24
N ILE A 238 6.71 -4.72 6.60
CA ILE A 238 7.99 -4.28 7.13
C ILE A 238 7.77 -4.00 8.61
N THR A 239 8.42 -4.79 9.46
CA THR A 239 8.22 -4.72 10.91
C THR A 239 9.52 -4.97 11.65
N HIS A 240 9.62 -4.30 12.79
CA HIS A 240 10.66 -4.54 13.78
C HIS A 240 10.15 -5.38 14.97
N TYR A 241 8.85 -5.66 15.02
CA TYR A 241 8.17 -6.21 16.18
C TYR A 241 7.67 -7.62 15.93
N ARG A 242 8.34 -8.61 16.55
CA ARG A 242 7.94 -10.01 16.44
C ARG A 242 6.49 -10.25 16.85
N ARG A 243 5.97 -9.53 17.85
CA ARG A 243 4.62 -9.79 18.36
C ARG A 243 3.55 -9.70 17.28
N LEU A 244 3.74 -8.85 16.26
CA LEU A 244 2.82 -8.78 15.14
C LEU A 244 2.80 -10.09 14.32
N LEU A 245 3.96 -10.74 14.18
CA LEU A 245 4.11 -12.02 13.48
C LEU A 245 3.48 -13.21 14.21
N ASP A 246 3.23 -13.09 15.52
CA ASP A 246 2.46 -14.11 16.27
C ASP A 246 0.97 -14.05 15.91
N TYR A 247 0.47 -12.88 15.49
CA TYR A 247 -0.93 -12.67 15.08
C TYR A 247 -1.15 -12.76 13.58
N ILE A 248 -0.17 -12.37 12.76
CA ILE A 248 -0.18 -12.46 11.30
C ILE A 248 0.98 -13.35 10.88
N LYS A 249 0.68 -14.57 10.40
CA LYS A 249 1.70 -15.57 10.09
C LYS A 249 2.22 -15.38 8.66
N PRO A 250 3.45 -14.90 8.45
CA PRO A 250 4.00 -14.81 7.11
C PRO A 250 4.37 -16.20 6.58
N ALA A 251 4.23 -16.39 5.26
CA ALA A 251 4.80 -17.52 4.55
C ALA A 251 6.33 -17.40 4.52
N TYR A 252 6.85 -16.18 4.35
CA TYR A 252 8.28 -15.90 4.29
C TYR A 252 8.68 -14.73 5.18
N VAL A 253 9.82 -14.89 5.85
CA VAL A 253 10.52 -13.85 6.59
C VAL A 253 11.85 -13.58 5.90
N HIS A 254 12.12 -12.32 5.61
CA HIS A 254 13.33 -11.83 4.97
C HIS A 254 14.10 -10.96 5.96
N ILE A 255 15.39 -11.24 6.14
CA ILE A 255 16.26 -10.42 6.99
C ILE A 255 17.06 -9.48 6.11
N MET A 256 16.87 -8.19 6.34
CA MET A 256 17.54 -7.11 5.63
C MET A 256 18.64 -6.47 6.48
N GLU A 257 19.86 -6.44 5.95
CA GLU A 257 21.04 -5.84 6.56
C GLU A 257 21.83 -5.10 5.47
N ASP A 258 22.32 -3.89 5.79
CA ASP A 258 23.15 -3.06 4.90
C ASP A 258 22.64 -2.91 3.46
N GLY A 259 21.32 -2.74 3.29
CA GLY A 259 20.70 -2.55 1.99
C GLY A 259 20.43 -3.83 1.21
N ARG A 260 20.60 -5.01 1.83
CA ARG A 260 20.47 -6.33 1.18
C ARG A 260 19.57 -7.25 1.98
N ILE A 261 18.82 -8.12 1.30
CA ILE A 261 18.23 -9.29 1.95
C ILE A 261 19.33 -10.34 2.05
N ILE A 262 19.77 -10.62 3.28
CA ILE A 262 20.87 -11.55 3.56
C ILE A 262 20.37 -12.98 3.81
N LYS A 263 19.10 -13.14 4.20
CA LYS A 263 18.52 -14.44 4.51
C LYS A 263 17.01 -14.41 4.34
N THR A 264 16.45 -15.50 3.82
CA THR A 264 15.01 -15.75 3.71
C THR A 264 14.70 -17.09 4.36
N GLY A 265 13.58 -17.19 5.06
CA GLY A 265 13.12 -18.42 5.70
C GLY A 265 11.65 -18.32 6.08
N ASP A 266 11.18 -19.26 6.89
CA ASP A 266 9.82 -19.25 7.42
C ASP A 266 9.73 -18.41 8.72
N ALA A 267 8.58 -18.48 9.40
CA ALA A 267 8.37 -17.80 10.68
C ALA A 267 9.39 -18.17 11.78
N SER A 268 10.07 -19.32 11.70
CA SER A 268 11.10 -19.69 12.68
C SER A 268 12.34 -18.80 12.60
N LEU A 269 12.59 -18.18 11.43
CA LEU A 269 13.71 -17.25 11.24
C LEU A 269 13.58 -16.00 12.11
N ALA A 270 12.36 -15.49 12.28
CA ALA A 270 12.09 -14.36 13.18
C ALA A 270 12.45 -14.70 14.64
N LYS A 271 12.18 -15.94 15.07
CA LYS A 271 12.52 -16.44 16.40
C LYS A 271 14.04 -16.56 16.58
N GLN A 272 14.75 -17.10 15.59
CA GLN A 272 16.21 -17.20 15.61
C GLN A 272 16.87 -15.82 15.71
N LEU A 273 16.35 -14.83 14.98
CA LEU A 273 16.88 -13.47 15.01
C LEU A 273 16.75 -12.82 16.40
N GLU A 274 15.65 -13.06 17.12
CA GLU A 274 15.46 -12.49 18.46
C GLU A 274 16.33 -13.18 19.51
N GLU A 275 16.43 -14.51 19.47
CA GLU A 275 17.19 -15.29 20.45
C GLU A 275 18.71 -15.12 20.28
N GLY A 276 19.19 -15.12 19.03
CA GLY A 276 20.61 -15.08 18.71
C GLY A 276 21.13 -13.71 18.23
N GLY A 277 20.24 -12.73 18.03
CA GLY A 277 20.56 -11.46 17.39
C GLY A 277 20.99 -11.62 15.93
N PHE A 278 21.39 -10.50 15.29
CA PHE A 278 21.83 -10.50 13.89
C PHE A 278 23.05 -11.39 13.65
N LYS A 279 23.96 -11.52 14.62
CA LYS A 279 25.15 -12.37 14.50
C LYS A 279 24.80 -13.85 14.24
N ALA A 280 23.69 -14.35 14.78
CA ALA A 280 23.26 -15.72 14.57
C ALA A 280 22.68 -15.95 13.16
N VAL A 281 22.25 -14.89 12.49
CA VAL A 281 21.58 -14.93 11.19
C VAL A 281 22.56 -14.69 10.05
N SER A 282 23.54 -13.80 10.24
CA SER A 282 24.55 -13.43 9.23
C SER A 282 25.74 -14.40 9.14
N ALA A 283 25.78 -15.47 9.95
CA ALA A 283 26.93 -16.38 10.07
C ALA A 283 26.87 -17.62 9.17
N THR A 284 26.21 -17.57 8.01
CA THR A 284 26.12 -18.69 7.05
C THR A 284 26.22 -18.18 5.64
#